data_AF-A0A952B592-F1
#
_entry.id   AF-A0A952B592-F1
#
_cell.length_a   1.000
_cell.length_b   1.000
_cell.length_c   1.000
_cell.angle_alpha   90.00
_cell.angle_beta   90.00
_cell.angle_gamma   90.00
#
_symmetry.space_group_name_H-M   'P 1'
#
loop_
_entity.id
_entity.type
_entity.pdbx_description
1 polymer ?
#
loop_
_entity_poly.entity_id
_entity_poly.type
_entity_poly.pdbx_seq_one_letter_code
_entity_poly.pdbx_strand_id
1 'polypeptide(L)' 'MKLPGSSVKHPVTTFMVFLALFILGIISLTRLGLELFPDISFPSVVVFTAYPGVGPEEVESGITKPIEEAVSTLNGVE' A
#
# COMPACT_ATOMS: atom_id res chain seq x y z
N MET A 1 14.26 -32.95 -27.77
CA MET A 1 13.56 -31.70 -27.34
C MET A 1 12.33 -31.53 -28.22
N LYS A 2 11.10 -31.68 -27.68
CA LYS A 2 9.87 -31.79 -28.48
C LYS A 2 9.10 -30.46 -28.64
N LEU A 3 9.45 -29.43 -27.87
CA LEU A 3 8.76 -28.13 -27.88
C LEU A 3 8.91 -27.38 -29.23
N PRO A 4 10.11 -27.24 -29.83
CA PRO A 4 10.24 -26.53 -31.11
C PRO A 4 9.53 -27.28 -32.26
N GLY A 5 9.59 -28.61 -32.26
CA GLY A 5 8.98 -29.43 -33.31
C GLY A 5 7.45 -29.37 -33.33
N SER A 6 6.81 -29.16 -32.17
CA SER A 6 5.35 -28.98 -32.08
C SER A 6 4.92 -27.58 -32.52
N SER A 7 5.69 -26.55 -32.18
CA SER A 7 5.40 -25.15 -32.58
C SER A 7 5.49 -24.94 -34.09
N VAL A 8 6.43 -25.62 -34.78
CA VAL A 8 6.57 -25.54 -36.25
C VAL A 8 5.48 -26.34 -36.98
N LYS A 9 4.98 -27.44 -36.40
CA LYS A 9 3.89 -28.24 -36.98
C LYS A 9 2.52 -27.56 -36.92
N HIS A 10 2.27 -26.72 -35.92
CA HIS A 10 1.02 -25.99 -35.74
C HIS A 10 1.26 -24.47 -35.69
N PRO A 11 1.63 -23.85 -36.83
CA PRO A 11 1.97 -22.43 -36.87
C PRO A 11 0.76 -21.54 -36.57
N VAL A 12 -0.45 -21.94 -36.98
CA VAL A 12 -1.69 -21.20 -36.73
C VAL A 12 -2.01 -21.15 -35.23
N THR A 13 -1.96 -22.29 -34.54
CA THR A 13 -2.20 -22.36 -33.08
C THR A 13 -1.18 -21.54 -32.30
N THR A 14 0.10 -21.63 -32.69
CA THR A 14 1.17 -20.82 -32.07
C THR A 14 0.89 -19.32 -32.24
N PHE A 15 0.54 -18.88 -33.45
CA PHE A 15 0.21 -17.48 -33.72
C PHE A 15 -1.02 -17.01 -32.93
N MET A 16 -2.08 -17.82 -32.83
CA MET A 16 -3.27 -17.48 -32.04
C MET A 16 -2.95 -17.28 -30.56
N VAL A 17 -2.07 -18.11 -29.98
CA VAL A 17 -1.64 -17.96 -28.59
C VAL A 17 -0.86 -16.66 -28.39
N PHE A 18 0.11 -16.37 -29.28
CA PHE A 18 0.85 -15.12 -29.21
C PHE A 18 -0.04 -13.89 -29.41
N LEU A 19 -1.00 -13.95 -30.34
CA LEU A 19 -1.97 -12.89 -30.57
C LEU A 19 -2.86 -12.65 -29.35
N ALA A 20 -3.34 -13.72 -28.71
CA ALA A 20 -4.11 -13.63 -27.48
C ALA A 20 -3.30 -12.98 -26.35
N LEU A 21 -2.03 -13.38 -26.17
CA LEU A 21 -1.13 -12.76 -25.20
C LEU A 21 -0.86 -11.29 -25.51
N PHE A 22 -0.74 -10.93 -26.79
CA PHE A 22 -0.51 -9.55 -27.21
C PHE A 22 -1.71 -8.66 -26.91
N ILE A 23 -2.92 -9.13 -27.21
CA ILE A 23 -4.17 -8.41 -26.90
C ILE A 23 -4.33 -8.24 -25.39
N LEU A 24 -4.10 -9.31 -24.60
CA LEU A 24 -4.13 -9.23 -23.14
C LEU A 24 -3.08 -8.24 -22.60
N GLY A 25 -1.88 -8.22 -23.19
CA GLY A 25 -0.83 -7.26 -22.85
C GLY A 25 -1.26 -5.81 -23.07
N ILE A 26 -1.86 -5.50 -24.23
CA ILE A 26 -2.36 -4.14 -24.53
C ILE A 26 -3.47 -3.73 -23.56
N ILE A 27 -4.41 -4.63 -23.28
CA ILE A 27 -5.50 -4.36 -22.33
C ILE A 27 -4.92 -4.12 -20.93
N SER A 28 -3.95 -4.92 -20.49
CA SER A 28 -3.30 -4.74 -19.19
C SER A 28 -2.53 -3.42 -19.09
N LEU A 29 -1.87 -3.01 -20.18
CA LEU A 29 -1.10 -1.76 -20.20
C LEU A 29 -2.02 -0.53 -20.14
N THR A 30 -3.15 -0.57 -20.85
CA THR A 30 -4.11 0.55 -20.89
C THR A 30 -4.99 0.64 -19.65
N ARG A 31 -5.19 -0.47 -18.93
CA ARG A 31 -5.96 -0.50 -17.67
C ARG A 31 -5.11 -0.29 -16.42
N LEU A 32 -3.80 -0.13 -16.55
CA LEU A 32 -2.94 0.15 -15.41
C LEU A 32 -3.26 1.56 -14.90
N GLY A 33 -3.91 1.64 -13.74
CA GLY A 33 -4.21 2.89 -13.07
C GLY A 33 -2.90 3.57 -12.66
N LEU A 34 -2.55 4.65 -13.35
CA LEU A 34 -1.44 5.50 -12.94
C LEU A 34 -1.97 6.48 -11.90
N GLU A 35 -1.64 6.22 -10.64
CA GLU A 35 -1.89 7.19 -9.57
C GLU A 35 -0.76 8.22 -9.56
N LEU A 36 -1.10 9.48 -9.84
CA LEU A 36 -0.17 10.63 -9.77
C LEU A 36 0.26 10.90 -8.33
N PHE A 37 -0.62 10.63 -7.38
CA PHE A 37 -0.38 10.70 -5.95
C PHE A 37 -0.76 9.34 -5.38
N PRO A 38 0.20 8.42 -5.19
CA PRO A 38 -0.09 7.24 -4.40
C PRO A 38 -0.50 7.69 -3.00
N ASP A 39 -1.54 7.08 -2.43
CA ASP A 39 -1.97 7.36 -1.05
C ASP A 39 -0.90 6.85 -0.07
N ILE A 40 0.14 7.66 0.15
CA ILE A 40 1.16 7.42 1.16
C ILE A 40 0.57 7.79 2.52
N SER A 41 -0.17 6.86 3.10
CA SER A 41 -0.64 6.97 4.48
C SER A 41 0.51 6.59 5.41
N PHE A 42 1.20 7.60 5.95
CA PHE A 42 2.05 7.38 7.12
C PHE A 42 1.15 7.08 8.31
N PRO A 43 1.30 5.92 8.99
CA PRO A 43 0.46 5.58 10.13
C PRO A 43 0.80 6.52 11.29
N SER A 44 0.02 7.59 11.43
CA SER A 44 0.11 8.53 12.55
C SER A 44 -1.22 8.58 13.28
N VAL A 45 -1.15 8.68 14.61
CA VAL A 45 -2.31 8.76 15.49
C VAL A 45 -2.19 10.06 16.29
N VAL A 46 -3.24 10.88 16.25
CA VAL A 46 -3.29 12.15 16.97
C VAL A 46 -4.28 12.01 18.13
N VAL A 47 -3.79 12.24 19.35
CA VAL A 47 -4.61 12.27 20.57
C VAL A 47 -4.79 13.72 21.00
N PHE A 48 -6.04 14.18 21.06
CA PHE A 48 -6.37 15.53 21.52
C PHE A 48 -7.12 15.47 22.85
N THR A 49 -6.55 16.10 23.88
CA THR A 49 -7.15 16.19 25.22
C THR A 49 -7.31 17.66 25.60
N ALA A 50 -8.55 18.11 25.74
CA ALA A 50 -8.86 19.47 26.17
C ALA A 50 -9.30 19.47 27.63
N TYR A 51 -8.53 20.13 28.49
CA TYR A 51 -8.88 20.33 29.90
C TYR A 51 -8.84 21.82 30.26
N PRO A 52 -9.94 22.56 30.01
CA PRO A 52 -9.96 24.00 30.18
C PRO A 52 -9.98 24.39 31.66
N GLY A 53 -9.25 25.46 32.01
CA GLY A 53 -9.22 26.03 33.35
C GLY A 53 -8.11 25.49 34.26
N VAL A 54 -7.18 24.69 33.73
CA VAL A 54 -6.04 24.11 34.46
C VAL A 54 -4.72 24.65 33.91
N GLY A 55 -3.75 24.83 34.80
CA GLY A 55 -2.43 25.34 34.42
C GLY A 55 -1.74 24.43 33.40
N PRO A 56 -0.95 24.97 32.46
CA PRO A 56 -0.25 24.15 31.47
C PRO A 56 0.61 23.04 32.10
N GLU A 57 1.26 23.34 33.22
CA GLU A 57 2.11 22.42 33.98
C GLU A 57 1.33 21.26 34.61
N GLU A 58 0.11 21.53 35.09
CA GLU A 58 -0.78 20.51 35.64
C GLU A 58 -1.39 19.64 34.54
N VAL A 59 -1.68 20.18 33.36
CA VAL A 59 -2.12 19.40 32.20
C VAL A 59 -1.01 18.48 31.71
N GLU A 60 0.24 18.96 31.63
CA GLU A 60 1.39 18.14 31.25
C GLU A 60 1.58 16.98 32.23
N SER A 61 1.65 17.27 33.53
CA SER A 61 1.94 16.25 34.53
C SER A 61 0.76 15.31 34.81
N GLY A 62 -0.47 15.81 34.72
CA GLY A 62 -1.67 15.06 35.09
C GLY A 62 -2.32 14.30 33.95
N ILE A 63 -2.14 14.76 32.70
CA ILE A 63 -2.81 14.20 31.53
C ILE A 63 -1.80 13.75 30.49
N THR A 64 -0.88 14.62 30.06
CA THR A 64 0.04 14.30 28.96
C THR A 64 1.03 13.19 29.32
N LYS A 65 1.71 13.27 30.47
CA LYS A 65 2.70 12.26 30.90
C LYS A 65 2.13 10.85 31.06
N PRO A 66 0.98 10.64 31.74
CA PRO A 66 0.39 9.31 31.83
C PRO A 66 -0.01 8.72 30.47
N ILE A 67 -0.47 9.56 29.54
CA ILE A 67 -0.83 9.13 28.17
C ILE A 67 0.43 8.75 27.39
N GLU A 68 1.50 9.54 27.50
CA GLU A 68 2.80 9.25 26.88
C GLU A 68 3.36 7.92 27.39
N GLU A 69 3.45 7.74 28.72
CA GLU A 69 3.94 6.50 29.33
C GLU A 69 3.15 5.27 28.89
N ALA A 70 1.82 5.37 28.80
CA ALA A 70 0.97 4.29 28.30
C ALA A 70 1.24 3.95 26.82
N VAL A 71 1.44 4.97 25.98
CA VAL A 71 1.69 4.82 24.55
C VAL A 71 3.11 4.32 24.27
N SER A 72 4.11 4.73 25.06
CA SER A 72 5.51 4.28 24.94
C SER A 72 5.70 2.78 25.19
N THR A 73 4.71 2.09 25.79
CA THR A 73 4.74 0.63 25.93
C THR A 73 4.38 -0.12 24.65
N LEU A 74 3.84 0.57 23.64
CA LEU A 74 3.45 -0.03 22.36
C LEU A 74 4.68 -0.20 21.46
N ASN A 75 4.98 -1.44 21.07
CA ASN A 75 6.06 -1.73 20.13
C ASN A 75 5.74 -1.17 18.73
N GLY A 76 6.65 -0.37 18.17
CA GLY A 76 6.52 0.20 16.82
C GLY A 76 5.88 1.58 16.77
N VAL A 77 5.70 2.25 17.91
CA VAL A 77 5.29 3.65 18.01
C VAL A 77 6.52 4.46 18.47
N GLU A 78 7.05 5.31 17.61
CA GLU A 78 8.08 6.34 17.91
C GLU A 78 7.47 7.74 17.81
#